data_AF-A0A3D0UW92-F1
#
_entry.id   AF-A0A3D0UW92-F1
#
_cell.length_a   1.000
_cell.length_b   1.000
_cell.length_c   1.000
_cell.angle_alpha   90.00
_cell.angle_beta   90.00
_cell.angle_gamma   90.00
#
_symmetry.space_group_name_H-M   'P 1'
#
loop_
_entity.id
_entity.type
_entity.pdbx_description
1 polymer ?
#
loop_
_entity_poly.entity_id
_entity_poly.type
_entity_poly.pdbx_seq_one_letter_code
_entity_poly.pdbx_strand_id
1 'polypeptide(L)'
;MLDKLQTIEKRYTQLQEQSIDPATMADMTKYIAINKELSGLKEVYDLAVAYRKCRGQIDEAKEIINNESDKDMVEMAEEELSTAEEELPDLEQKIKIALLPKDPNDDKDIYLEIRPAAGGDEA
;
A
#
# COMPACT_ATOMS: atom_id res chain seq x y z
N MET A 1 9.79 -6.40 -1.93
CA MET A 1 8.57 -5.61 -1.64
C MET A 1 7.71 -6.33 -0.63
N LEU A 2 7.31 -7.57 -0.91
CA LEU A 2 6.48 -8.41 -0.02
C LEU A 2 7.03 -8.53 1.41
N ASP A 3 8.34 -8.79 1.57
CA ASP A 3 8.95 -8.90 2.91
C ASP A 3 8.83 -7.60 3.73
N LYS A 4 8.92 -6.44 3.05
CA LYS A 4 8.72 -5.13 3.69
C LYS A 4 7.27 -4.93 4.11
N LEU A 5 6.32 -5.29 3.25
CA LEU A 5 4.89 -5.23 3.57
C LEU A 5 4.55 -6.12 4.76
N GLN A 6 5.03 -7.36 4.78
CA GLN A 6 4.83 -8.28 5.91
C GLN A 6 5.41 -7.73 7.21
N THR A 7 6.57 -7.09 7.15
CA THR A 7 7.19 -6.45 8.32
C THR A 7 6.33 -5.31 8.83
N ILE A 8 5.81 -4.46 7.94
CA ILE A 8 4.95 -3.32 8.28
C ILE A 8 3.61 -3.80 8.84
N GLU A 9 2.97 -4.78 8.22
CA GLU A 9 1.72 -5.35 8.72
C GLU A 9 1.90 -5.94 10.11
N LYS A 10 2.94 -6.75 10.31
CA LYS A 10 3.24 -7.33 11.63
C LYS A 10 3.44 -6.23 12.68
N ARG A 11 4.18 -5.17 12.34
CA ARG A 11 4.38 -4.03 13.24
C ARG A 11 3.07 -3.29 13.53
N TYR A 12 2.26 -3.04 12.50
CA TYR A 12 0.97 -2.36 12.62
C TYR A 12 0.02 -3.15 13.54
N THR A 13 -0.15 -4.45 13.31
CA THR A 13 -0.99 -5.32 14.15
C THR A 13 -0.49 -5.34 15.59
N GLN A 14 0.82 -5.45 15.82
CA GLN A 14 1.40 -5.40 17.17
C GLN A 14 1.12 -4.08 17.90
N LEU A 15 1.23 -2.95 17.19
CA LEU A 15 0.91 -1.63 17.75
C LEU A 15 -0.58 -1.46 18.01
N GLN A 16 -1.42 -2.02 17.14
CA GLN A 16 -2.88 -2.00 17.31
C GLN A 16 -3.30 -2.79 18.56
N GLU A 17 -2.71 -3.97 18.77
CA GLU A 17 -2.91 -4.78 19.98
C GLU A 17 -2.43 -4.02 21.24
N GLN A 18 -1.25 -3.40 21.18
CA GLN A 18 -0.74 -2.59 22.30
C GLN A 18 -1.60 -1.36 22.58
N SER A 19 -2.22 -0.76 21.55
CA SER A 19 -3.05 0.43 21.70
C SER A 19 -4.36 0.16 22.43
N ILE A 20 -4.83 -1.10 22.46
CA ILE A 20 -6.05 -1.52 23.16
C ILE A 20 -5.78 -2.11 24.54
N ASP A 21 -4.51 -2.26 24.93
CA ASP A 21 -4.12 -2.71 26.27
C ASP A 21 -4.46 -1.64 27.32
N PRO A 22 -5.25 -1.97 28.37
CA PRO A 22 -5.55 -1.05 29.47
C PRO A 22 -4.30 -0.43 30.12
N ALA A 23 -3.18 -1.15 30.17
CA ALA A 23 -1.93 -0.63 30.72
C ALA A 23 -1.33 0.50 29.85
N THR A 24 -1.48 0.40 28.53
CA THR A 24 -1.09 1.46 27.60
C THR A 24 -2.05 2.64 27.68
N MET A 25 -3.36 2.40 27.75
CA MET A 25 -4.38 3.45 27.86
C MET A 25 -4.24 4.28 29.15
N ALA A 26 -3.76 3.66 30.23
CA ALA A 26 -3.47 4.35 31.48
C ALA A 26 -2.22 5.25 31.41
N ASP A 27 -1.31 5.02 30.45
CA ASP A 27 -0.10 5.80 30.22
C ASP A 27 -0.27 6.68 28.96
N MET A 28 -0.75 7.90 29.17
CA MET A 28 -1.04 8.86 28.09
C MET A 28 0.16 9.10 27.16
N THR A 29 1.39 9.07 27.69
CA THR A 29 2.60 9.29 26.88
C THR A 29 2.83 8.14 25.92
N LYS A 30 2.71 6.90 26.40
CA LYS A 30 2.80 5.70 25.55
C LYS A 30 1.66 5.63 24.54
N TYR A 31 0.44 5.93 24.98
CA TYR A 31 -0.73 5.93 24.10
C TYR A 31 -0.56 6.90 22.91
N ILE A 32 -0.11 8.13 23.15
CA ILE A 32 0.16 9.11 22.08
C ILE A 32 1.25 8.61 21.14
N ALA A 33 2.34 8.04 21.67
CA ALA A 33 3.44 7.53 20.85
C ALA A 33 2.99 6.38 19.92
N ILE A 34 2.23 5.42 20.46
CA ILE A 34 1.70 4.29 19.68
C ILE A 34 0.73 4.77 18.61
N ASN A 35 -0.19 5.69 18.94
CA ASN A 35 -1.14 6.23 17.96
C ASN A 35 -0.44 6.99 16.83
N LYS A 36 0.63 7.73 17.14
CA LYS A 36 1.44 8.43 16.14
C LYS A 36 2.14 7.45 15.20
N GLU A 37 2.67 6.34 15.73
CA GLU A 37 3.29 5.29 14.92
C GLU A 37 2.25 4.57 14.05
N LEU A 38 1.08 4.23 14.61
CA LEU A 38 -0.05 3.66 13.86
C LEU A 38 -0.46 4.55 12.70
N SER A 39 -0.66 5.85 12.95
CA SER A 39 -1.00 6.81 11.90
C SER A 39 0.05 6.88 10.80
N GLY A 40 1.33 6.70 11.14
CA GLY A 40 2.42 6.71 10.16
C GLY A 40 2.46 5.46 9.28
N LEU A 41 2.02 4.32 9.81
CA LEU A 41 2.03 3.03 9.11
C LEU A 41 0.69 2.70 8.42
N LYS A 42 -0.39 3.40 8.77
CA LYS A 42 -1.75 3.07 8.33
C LYS A 42 -1.89 3.03 6.81
N GLU A 43 -1.35 4.00 6.09
CA GLU A 43 -1.46 4.06 4.63
C GLU A 43 -0.81 2.85 3.96
N VAL A 44 0.42 2.52 4.36
CA VAL A 44 1.15 1.37 3.82
C VAL A 44 0.45 0.06 4.19
N TYR A 45 -0.10 -0.03 5.41
CA TYR A 45 -0.89 -1.17 5.86
C TYR A 45 -2.16 -1.37 5.01
N ASP A 46 -2.96 -0.31 4.82
CA ASP A 46 -4.20 -0.38 4.05
C ASP A 46 -3.91 -0.82 2.60
N LEU A 47 -2.84 -0.29 1.99
CA LEU A 47 -2.38 -0.70 0.67
C LEU A 47 -1.91 -2.16 0.63
N ALA A 48 -1.21 -2.64 1.66
CA ALA A 48 -0.77 -4.02 1.75
C ALA A 48 -1.96 -5.00 1.83
N VAL A 49 -2.98 -4.65 2.62
CA VAL A 49 -4.23 -5.41 2.74
C VAL A 49 -4.96 -5.46 1.40
N ALA A 50 -5.10 -4.32 0.72
CA ALA A 50 -5.72 -4.24 -0.60
C ALA A 50 -4.98 -5.09 -1.64
N TYR A 51 -3.64 -5.02 -1.68
CA TYR A 51 -2.81 -5.83 -2.57
C TYR A 51 -2.98 -7.33 -2.31
N ARG A 52 -2.99 -7.75 -1.04
CA ARG A 52 -3.22 -9.16 -0.69
C ARG A 52 -4.59 -9.64 -1.12
N LYS A 53 -5.62 -8.82 -0.94
CA LYS A 53 -6.99 -9.14 -1.37
C LYS A 53 -7.05 -9.29 -2.89
N CYS A 54 -6.51 -8.34 -3.64
CA CYS A 54 -6.44 -8.38 -5.10
C CYS A 54 -5.71 -9.65 -5.60
N ARG A 55 -4.58 -9.99 -4.99
CA ARG A 55 -3.86 -11.26 -5.28
C ARG A 55 -4.71 -12.50 -4.96
N GLY A 56 -5.42 -12.50 -3.84
CA GLY A 56 -6.35 -13.58 -3.49
C GLY A 56 -7.46 -13.74 -4.52
N GLN A 57 -8.05 -12.64 -4.99
CA GLN A 57 -9.08 -12.67 -6.04
C GLN A 57 -8.55 -13.24 -7.35
N ILE A 58 -7.32 -12.89 -7.74
CA ILE A 58 -6.65 -13.47 -8.92
C ILE A 58 -6.49 -14.99 -8.76
N ASP A 59 -6.04 -15.43 -7.58
CA ASP A 59 -5.79 -16.84 -7.31
C ASP A 59 -7.11 -17.64 -7.27
N GLU A 60 -8.16 -17.10 -6.64
CA GLU A 60 -9.52 -17.68 -6.58
C GLU A 60 -10.16 -17.76 -7.97
N ALA A 61 -10.09 -16.67 -8.77
CA ALA A 61 -10.63 -16.66 -10.13
C ALA A 61 -9.91 -17.69 -11.02
N LYS A 62 -8.57 -17.80 -10.90
CA LYS A 62 -7.80 -18.84 -11.58
C LYS A 62 -8.19 -20.24 -11.13
N GLU A 63 -8.51 -20.45 -9.87
CA GLU A 63 -8.99 -21.74 -9.37
C GLU A 63 -10.33 -22.11 -10.02
N ILE A 64 -11.27 -21.17 -10.09
CA ILE A 64 -12.57 -21.37 -10.74
C ILE A 64 -12.40 -21.71 -12.22
N ILE A 65 -11.62 -20.91 -12.96
CA ILE A 65 -11.37 -21.11 -14.41
C ILE A 65 -10.79 -22.51 -14.69
N ASN A 66 -9.93 -23.03 -13.80
CA ASN A 66 -9.26 -24.31 -14.02
C ASN A 66 -10.07 -25.53 -13.53
N ASN A 67 -10.96 -25.36 -12.56
CA ASN A 67 -11.64 -26.48 -11.89
C ASN A 67 -13.14 -26.56 -12.17
N GLU A 68 -13.77 -25.48 -12.63
CA GLU A 68 -15.19 -25.48 -12.97
C GLU A 68 -15.45 -25.83 -14.43
N SER A 69 -16.66 -26.32 -14.69
CA SER A 69 -17.11 -26.72 -16.03
C SER A 69 -18.36 -25.98 -16.51
N ASP A 70 -19.00 -25.24 -15.59
CA ASP A 70 -20.09 -24.32 -15.93
C ASP A 70 -19.50 -23.08 -16.64
N LYS A 71 -19.95 -22.85 -17.88
CA LYS A 71 -19.42 -21.76 -18.72
C LYS A 71 -19.76 -20.38 -18.17
N ASP A 72 -20.94 -20.21 -17.59
CA ASP A 72 -21.37 -18.91 -17.07
C ASP A 72 -20.50 -18.54 -15.85
N MET A 73 -20.12 -19.54 -15.04
CA MET A 73 -19.21 -19.37 -13.90
C MET A 73 -17.78 -19.06 -14.35
N VAL A 74 -17.29 -19.72 -15.40
CA VAL A 74 -15.95 -19.47 -15.95
C VAL A 74 -15.88 -18.07 -16.58
N GLU A 75 -16.88 -17.65 -17.34
CA GLU A 75 -16.92 -16.31 -17.94
C GLU A 75 -16.92 -15.22 -16.86
N MET A 76 -17.69 -15.38 -15.78
CA MET A 76 -17.64 -14.45 -14.63
C MET A 76 -16.26 -14.40 -13.99
N ALA A 77 -15.61 -15.56 -13.80
CA ALA A 77 -14.27 -15.60 -13.23
C ALA A 77 -13.19 -14.99 -14.14
N GLU A 78 -13.33 -15.10 -15.47
CA GLU A 78 -12.44 -14.44 -16.42
C GLU A 78 -12.55 -12.91 -16.35
N GLU A 79 -13.77 -12.37 -16.21
CA GLU A 79 -13.99 -10.93 -16.03
C GLU A 79 -13.40 -10.42 -14.69
N GLU A 80 -13.62 -11.16 -13.60
CA GLU A 80 -13.04 -10.85 -12.29
C GLU A 80 -11.50 -10.89 -12.33
N LEU A 81 -10.94 -11.92 -12.98
CA LEU A 81 -9.50 -12.05 -13.16
C LEU A 81 -8.92 -10.88 -13.94
N SER A 82 -9.53 -10.51 -15.07
CA SER A 82 -9.08 -9.37 -15.88
C SER A 82 -9.08 -8.08 -15.07
N THR A 83 -10.17 -7.82 -14.35
CA THR A 83 -10.29 -6.61 -13.51
C THR A 83 -9.22 -6.59 -12.42
N ALA A 84 -9.01 -7.70 -11.70
CA ALA A 84 -8.02 -7.76 -10.64
C ALA A 84 -6.58 -7.66 -11.18
N GLU A 85 -6.28 -8.23 -12.34
CA GLU A 85 -4.97 -8.10 -12.99
C GLU A 85 -4.70 -6.67 -13.49
N GLU A 86 -5.73 -5.91 -13.87
CA GLU A 86 -5.61 -4.48 -14.20
C GLU A 86 -5.40 -3.58 -12.97
N GLU A 87 -6.00 -3.91 -11.82
CA GLU A 87 -5.84 -3.14 -10.57
C GLU A 87 -4.49 -3.38 -9.87
N LEU A 88 -3.89 -4.56 -10.07
CA LEU A 88 -2.68 -4.97 -9.38
C LEU A 88 -1.48 -4.02 -9.59
N PRO A 89 -1.14 -3.57 -10.83
CA PRO A 89 -0.03 -2.65 -11.07
C PRO A 89 -0.18 -1.31 -10.35
N ASP A 90 -1.41 -0.78 -10.29
CA ASP A 90 -1.71 0.48 -9.62
C ASP A 90 -1.50 0.37 -8.11
N LEU A 91 -1.93 -0.75 -7.51
CA LEU A 91 -1.65 -1.05 -6.10
C LEU A 91 -0.15 -1.18 -5.84
N GLU A 92 0.59 -1.87 -6.71
CA GLU A 92 2.05 -1.98 -6.58
C GLU A 92 2.75 -0.63 -6.66
N GLN A 93 2.31 0.25 -7.55
CA GLN A 93 2.87 1.60 -7.66
C GLN A 93 2.58 2.43 -6.41
N LYS A 94 1.34 2.43 -5.93
CA LYS A 94 0.97 3.13 -4.68
C LYS A 94 1.80 2.61 -3.50
N ILE A 95 1.99 1.30 -3.39
CA ILE A 95 2.84 0.69 -2.36
C ILE A 95 4.29 1.16 -2.49
N LYS A 96 4.86 1.15 -3.71
CA LYS A 96 6.25 1.60 -3.93
C LYS A 96 6.44 3.04 -3.47
N ILE A 97 5.48 3.92 -3.78
CA ILE A 97 5.49 5.32 -3.35
C ILE A 97 5.39 5.42 -1.83
N ALA A 98 4.42 4.74 -1.22
CA ALA A 98 4.19 4.80 0.22
C ALA A 98 5.34 4.18 1.05
N LEU A 99 6.14 3.30 0.45
CA LEU A 99 7.36 2.73 1.05
C LEU A 99 8.58 3.64 0.95
N LEU A 100 8.51 4.73 0.19
CA LEU A 100 9.59 5.73 0.18
C LEU A 100 9.63 6.40 1.56
N PRO A 101 10.83 6.65 2.11
CA PRO A 101 10.93 7.46 3.31
C PRO A 101 10.27 8.81 3.03
N LYS A 102 9.35 9.24 3.90
CA LYS A 102 8.79 10.58 3.83
C LYS A 102 9.93 11.59 3.76
N ASP A 103 10.00 12.39 2.70
CA ASP A 103 10.96 13.46 2.62
C ASP A 103 10.56 14.49 3.70
N PRO A 104 11.46 14.93 4.58
CA PRO A 104 11.20 16.03 5.49
C PRO A 104 10.80 17.35 4.79
N ASN A 105 10.87 17.40 3.46
CA ASN A 105 10.42 18.49 2.61
C ASN A 105 9.18 18.15 1.76
N ASP A 106 8.60 16.94 1.84
CA ASP A 106 7.38 16.58 1.08
C ASP A 106 6.20 17.51 1.41
N ASP A 107 6.15 18.04 2.63
CA ASP A 107 5.13 19.00 3.08
C ASP A 107 5.46 20.47 2.75
N LYS A 108 6.54 20.76 2.00
CA LYS A 108 7.00 22.13 1.71
C LYS A 108 6.81 22.50 0.24
N ASP A 109 6.39 23.74 0.00
CA ASP A 109 6.34 24.31 -1.35
C ASP A 109 7.73 24.34 -2.00
N ILE A 110 7.81 23.90 -3.25
CA ILE A 110 9.06 23.86 -4.01
C ILE A 110 9.12 25.08 -4.95
N TYR A 111 10.20 25.86 -4.85
CA TYR A 111 10.50 26.90 -5.83
C TYR A 111 11.42 26.32 -6.91
N LEU A 112 10.87 26.11 -8.11
CA LEU A 112 11.62 25.65 -9.28
C LEU A 112 12.12 26.86 -10.08
N GLU A 113 13.41 27.19 -9.95
CA GLU A 113 14.04 28.21 -10.77
C GLU A 113 14.71 27.57 -12.00
N ILE A 114 14.10 27.75 -13.18
CA ILE A 114 14.71 27.35 -14.45
C ILE A 114 15.63 28.47 -14.89
N ARG A 115 16.95 28.27 -14.75
CA ARG A 115 17.95 29.20 -15.29
C ARG A 115 18.44 28.71 -16.65
N PRO A 116 18.41 29.55 -17.70
CA PRO A 116 19.11 29.24 -18.94
C PRO A 116 20.60 29.15 -18.64
N ALA A 117 21.24 28.06 -19.07
CA ALA A 117 22.69 27.98 -19.06
C ALA A 117 23.25 29.00 -20.05
N ALA A 118 24.35 29.68 -19.67
CA ALA A 118 25.11 30.48 -20.62
C ALA A 118 25.88 29.55 -21.55
N GLY A 119 25.23 29.12 -22.63
CA GLY A 119 25.83 28.51 -23.82
C GLY A 119 25.23 29.22 -25.02
N GLY A 120 26.06 30.01 -25.71
CA GLY A 120 25.64 30.89 -26.77
C GLY A 120 25.05 30.17 -27.98
N ASP A 121 24.11 30.87 -28.61
CA ASP A 121 23.92 30.99 -30.06
C ASP A 121 24.32 29.78 -30.92
N GLU A 122 23.57 28.68 -30.82
CA GLU A 122 23.41 27.73 -31.93
C GLU A 122 21.93 27.30 -31.99
N ALA A 123 21.43 27.22 -33.22
CA ALA A 123 20.02 27.27 -33.62
C ALA A 123 19.11 26.13 -33.14
#